data_AF-A0A2X1QCF1-F1
#
_entry.id   AF-A0A2X1QCF1-F1
#
_cell.length_a   1.000
_cell.length_b   1.000
_cell.length_c   1.000
_cell.angle_alpha   90.00
_cell.angle_beta   90.00
_cell.angle_gamma   90.00
#
_symmetry.space_group_name_H-M   'P 1'
#
loop_
_entity.id
_entity.type
_entity.pdbx_description
1 polymer ?
#
loop_
_entity_poly.entity_id
_entity_poly.type
_entity_poly.pdbx_seq_one_letter_code
_entity_poly.pdbx_strand_id
1 'polypeptide(L)'
;MTLSFTTHWRDELPDFYTSLSPTPLDNARLIWRNAPLAQQLGVPDALFAPESGAGVWGGEALLPGMSPLAQVYSGHQFGAWAGQLGDGRGILLGEQQLADGRRYDWHLKGAGLTPYSRMGDGRAVLRSTIRESLASEAMHALGIPTTRALAMVTSDTPVYRERVEPARC
;
A
#
# COMPACT_ATOMS: atom_id res chain seq x y z
N MET A 1 13.59 -13.58 -11.94
CA MET A 1 14.26 -13.11 -10.71
C MET A 1 13.26 -13.24 -9.57
N THR A 2 13.71 -13.72 -8.41
CA THR A 2 12.86 -13.84 -7.22
C THR A 2 12.90 -12.51 -6.47
N LEU A 3 11.73 -12.00 -6.06
CA LEU A 3 11.65 -10.81 -5.21
C LEU A 3 12.32 -11.09 -3.86
N SER A 4 13.12 -10.15 -3.38
CA SER A 4 13.76 -10.22 -2.08
C SER A 4 13.26 -9.07 -1.21
N PHE A 5 12.78 -9.40 -0.02
CA PHE A 5 12.31 -8.44 0.98
C PHE A 5 13.22 -8.47 2.20
N THR A 6 13.47 -7.28 2.73
CA THR A 6 14.22 -7.04 3.97
C THR A 6 13.27 -6.43 5.00
N THR A 7 13.75 -6.38 6.24
CA THR A 7 12.95 -5.98 7.41
C THR A 7 13.67 -4.89 8.22
N HIS A 8 14.37 -4.00 7.53
CA HIS A 8 15.20 -2.95 8.11
C HIS A 8 14.39 -2.03 9.04
N TRP A 9 13.21 -1.54 8.63
CA TRP A 9 12.36 -0.72 9.51
C TRP A 9 11.97 -1.49 10.76
N ARG A 10 11.54 -2.75 10.59
CA ARG A 10 11.11 -3.60 11.70
C ARG A 10 12.24 -3.84 12.70
N ASP A 11 13.44 -4.14 12.19
CA ASP A 11 14.55 -4.64 13.00
C ASP A 11 15.37 -3.50 13.62
N GLU A 12 15.50 -2.37 12.92
CA GLU A 12 16.34 -1.23 13.37
C GLU A 12 15.54 -0.15 14.10
N LEU A 13 14.21 -0.11 13.93
CA LEU A 13 13.32 0.84 14.60
C LEU A 13 12.23 0.10 15.41
N PRO A 14 12.61 -0.69 16.43
CA PRO A 14 11.64 -1.26 17.35
C PRO A 14 10.85 -0.14 18.04
N ASP A 15 9.60 -0.42 18.40
CA ASP A 15 8.65 0.52 19.02
C ASP A 15 8.10 1.63 18.10
N PHE A 16 8.59 1.78 16.86
CA PHE A 16 8.07 2.75 15.89
C PHE A 16 6.96 2.20 14.99
N TYR A 17 6.38 1.05 15.34
CA TYR A 17 5.32 0.42 14.57
C TYR A 17 4.48 -0.55 15.40
N THR A 18 3.36 -1.00 14.82
CA THR A 18 2.67 -2.23 15.26
C THR A 18 2.67 -3.24 14.14
N SER A 19 3.01 -4.50 14.43
CA SER A 19 2.91 -5.58 13.46
C SER A 19 1.46 -6.03 13.29
N LEU A 20 1.00 -6.10 12.05
CA LEU A 20 -0.35 -6.53 11.69
C LEU A 20 -0.40 -6.88 10.20
N SER A 21 -1.25 -7.83 9.83
CA SER A 21 -1.50 -8.17 8.44
C SER A 21 -2.62 -7.33 7.82
N PRO A 22 -2.63 -7.14 6.49
CA PRO A 22 -3.80 -6.61 5.79
C PRO A 22 -5.07 -7.41 6.08
N THR A 23 -6.20 -6.71 6.06
CA THR A 23 -7.54 -7.31 6.05
C THR A 23 -8.06 -7.29 4.63
N PRO A 24 -8.20 -8.45 3.95
CA PRO A 24 -8.68 -8.52 2.57
C PRO A 24 -10.04 -7.85 2.33
N LEU A 25 -10.35 -7.64 1.06
CA LEU A 25 -11.64 -7.16 0.58
C LEU A 25 -12.42 -8.30 -0.08
N ASP A 26 -13.74 -8.16 -0.14
CA ASP A 26 -14.63 -9.14 -0.76
C ASP A 26 -14.51 -9.08 -2.29
N ASN A 27 -14.23 -10.23 -2.89
CA ASN A 27 -14.17 -10.39 -4.34
C ASN A 27 -13.21 -9.38 -4.99
N ALA A 28 -11.99 -9.28 -4.45
CA ALA A 28 -11.02 -8.31 -4.92
C ALA A 28 -10.42 -8.71 -6.28
N ARG A 29 -10.18 -7.73 -7.15
CA ARG A 29 -9.73 -7.92 -8.54
C ARG A 29 -8.74 -6.84 -8.95
N LEU A 30 -7.63 -7.20 -9.60
CA LEU A 30 -6.71 -6.22 -10.17
C LEU A 30 -7.39 -5.44 -11.30
N ILE A 31 -7.33 -4.10 -11.28
CA ILE A 31 -7.90 -3.24 -12.33
C ILE A 31 -6.86 -2.43 -13.10
N TRP A 32 -5.67 -2.28 -12.53
CA TRP A 32 -4.58 -1.56 -13.18
C TRP A 32 -3.22 -1.99 -12.61
N ARG A 33 -2.20 -1.98 -13.47
CA ARG A 33 -0.79 -2.19 -13.10
C ARG A 33 0.11 -1.21 -13.83
N ASN A 34 1.20 -0.83 -13.19
CA ASN A 34 2.26 -0.02 -13.78
C ASN A 34 3.35 -0.92 -14.36
N ALA A 35 3.22 -1.29 -15.63
CA ALA A 35 4.18 -2.19 -16.28
C ALA A 35 5.63 -1.67 -16.27
N PRO A 36 5.92 -0.39 -16.58
CA PRO A 36 7.29 0.14 -16.48
C PRO A 36 7.88 0.04 -15.06
N LEU A 37 7.10 0.39 -14.03
CA LEU A 37 7.57 0.29 -12.65
C LEU A 37 7.75 -1.18 -12.21
N ALA A 38 6.82 -2.07 -12.58
CA ALA A 38 6.93 -3.50 -12.31
C ALA A 38 8.21 -4.07 -12.94
N GLN A 39 8.53 -3.69 -14.17
CA GLN A 39 9.78 -4.07 -14.84
C GLN A 39 11.02 -3.52 -14.11
N GLN A 40 11.00 -2.24 -13.72
CA GLN A 40 12.08 -1.61 -12.95
C GLN A 40 12.33 -2.33 -11.62
N LEU A 41 11.26 -2.74 -10.94
CA LEU A 41 11.30 -3.45 -9.67
C LEU A 41 11.52 -4.97 -9.86
N GLY A 42 11.59 -5.48 -11.09
CA GLY A 42 11.75 -6.91 -11.36
C GLY A 42 10.59 -7.78 -10.87
N VAL A 43 9.38 -7.22 -10.79
CA VAL A 43 8.16 -7.93 -10.38
C VAL A 43 7.72 -8.87 -11.50
N PRO A 44 7.63 -10.19 -11.27
CA PRO A 44 7.20 -11.14 -12.30
C PRO A 44 5.75 -10.89 -12.75
N ASP A 45 5.50 -10.99 -14.06
CA ASP A 45 4.15 -10.84 -14.64
C ASP A 45 3.12 -11.80 -14.03
N ALA A 46 3.56 -12.99 -13.59
CA ALA A 46 2.72 -13.99 -12.95
C ALA A 46 2.01 -13.46 -11.67
N LEU A 47 2.59 -12.47 -10.97
CA LEU A 47 1.94 -11.85 -9.81
C LEU A 47 0.74 -10.96 -10.18
N PHE A 48 0.62 -10.57 -11.46
CA PHE A 48 -0.50 -9.76 -11.96
C PHE A 48 -1.51 -10.58 -12.76
N ALA A 49 -1.32 -11.90 -12.84
CA ALA A 49 -2.16 -12.75 -13.66
C ALA A 49 -3.60 -12.80 -13.09
N PRO A 50 -4.65 -12.55 -13.90
CA PRO A 50 -6.03 -12.48 -13.41
C PRO A 50 -6.49 -13.72 -12.63
N GLU A 51 -5.98 -14.91 -13.00
CA GLU A 51 -6.24 -16.18 -12.32
C GLU A 51 -5.73 -16.23 -10.87
N SER A 52 -4.80 -15.33 -10.50
CA SER A 52 -4.28 -15.21 -9.13
C SER A 52 -5.14 -14.30 -8.25
N GLY A 53 -6.26 -13.78 -8.76
CA GLY A 53 -7.11 -12.85 -8.03
C GLY A 53 -6.42 -11.50 -7.76
N ALA A 54 -6.68 -10.90 -6.60
CA ALA A 54 -5.97 -9.69 -6.19
C ALA A 54 -4.62 -10.00 -5.53
N GLY A 55 -4.49 -11.15 -4.87
CA GLY A 55 -3.22 -11.64 -4.32
C GLY A 55 -2.56 -10.63 -3.39
N VAL A 56 -1.26 -10.39 -3.57
CA VAL A 56 -0.50 -9.42 -2.76
C VAL A 56 -1.03 -7.98 -2.92
N TRP A 57 -1.58 -7.64 -4.08
CA TRP A 57 -2.11 -6.30 -4.37
C TRP A 57 -3.42 -6.01 -3.63
N GLY A 58 -4.17 -7.05 -3.27
CA GLY A 58 -5.40 -6.95 -2.47
C GLY A 58 -5.18 -7.18 -0.97
N GLY A 59 -3.95 -7.50 -0.56
CA GLY A 59 -3.66 -7.94 0.80
C GLY A 59 -4.16 -9.37 1.12
N GLU A 60 -4.43 -10.18 0.10
CA GLU A 60 -4.92 -11.57 0.23
C GLU A 60 -3.77 -12.57 0.48
N ALA A 61 -2.55 -12.20 0.09
CA ALA A 61 -1.36 -13.02 0.26
C ALA A 61 -0.16 -12.13 0.58
N LEU A 62 0.82 -12.70 1.27
CA LEU A 62 2.13 -12.08 1.50
C LEU A 62 3.20 -12.84 0.73
N LEU A 63 4.17 -12.11 0.18
CA LEU A 63 5.32 -12.71 -0.47
C LEU A 63 6.36 -13.12 0.57
N PRO A 64 7.18 -14.16 0.30
CA PRO A 64 8.25 -14.55 1.21
C PRO A 64 9.17 -13.39 1.58
N GLY A 65 9.43 -13.21 2.87
CA GLY A 65 10.25 -12.12 3.42
C GLY A 65 9.48 -10.85 3.78
N MET A 66 8.23 -10.69 3.34
CA MET A 66 7.37 -9.60 3.82
C MET A 66 7.11 -9.75 5.32
N SER A 67 7.12 -8.63 6.03
CA SER A 67 6.81 -8.57 7.46
C SER A 67 5.96 -7.33 7.74
N PRO A 68 4.64 -7.43 7.50
CA PRO A 68 3.77 -6.26 7.52
C PRO A 68 3.72 -5.51 8.85
N LEU A 69 3.71 -4.18 8.75
CA LEU A 69 3.62 -3.26 9.88
C LEU A 69 2.88 -1.96 9.53
N ALA A 70 2.29 -1.34 10.53
CA ALA A 70 1.78 0.04 10.46
C ALA A 70 2.66 0.93 11.32
N GLN A 71 3.20 2.01 10.74
CA GLN A 71 4.10 2.93 11.42
C GLN A 71 3.32 3.92 12.29
N VAL A 72 3.90 4.28 13.44
CA VAL A 72 3.39 5.37 14.27
C VAL A 72 4.08 6.68 13.87
N TYR A 73 3.31 7.75 13.78
CA TYR A 73 3.83 9.11 13.66
C TYR A 73 2.83 10.09 14.24
N SER A 74 3.18 11.38 14.26
CA SER A 74 2.32 12.48 14.69
C SER A 74 2.50 13.65 13.72
N GLY A 75 1.77 14.75 13.92
CA GLY A 75 1.98 15.92 13.07
C GLY A 75 1.11 17.12 13.42
N HIS A 76 1.44 18.24 12.79
CA HIS A 76 0.59 19.43 12.80
C HIS A 76 -0.37 19.37 11.62
N GLN A 77 -1.68 19.44 11.87
CA GLN A 77 -2.71 19.52 10.84
C GLN A 77 -3.35 20.90 10.91
N PHE A 78 -3.35 21.61 9.78
CA PHE A 78 -3.92 22.98 9.67
C PHE A 78 -3.34 23.97 10.72
N GLY A 79 -2.05 23.84 11.02
CA GLY A 79 -1.35 24.72 11.97
C GLY A 79 -1.46 24.33 13.45
N ALA A 80 -2.23 23.29 13.79
CA ALA A 80 -2.40 22.81 15.17
C ALA A 80 -1.79 21.42 15.37
N TRP A 81 -1.26 21.15 16.57
CA TRP A 81 -0.80 19.81 16.93
C TRP A 81 -1.97 18.83 16.97
N ALA A 82 -1.92 17.78 16.13
CA ALA A 82 -3.01 16.81 15.99
C ALA A 82 -2.87 15.60 16.93
N GLY A 83 -1.83 15.57 17.78
CA GLY A 83 -1.51 14.40 18.59
C GLY A 83 -1.01 13.24 17.74
N GLN A 84 -1.26 12.02 18.24
CA GLN A 84 -0.88 10.79 17.57
C GLN A 84 -1.68 10.60 16.27
N LEU A 85 -0.94 10.36 15.18
CA LEU A 85 -1.43 9.89 13.90
C LEU A 85 -0.93 8.45 13.70
N GLY A 86 -0.24 8.17 12.60
CA GLY A 86 0.18 6.83 12.21
C GLY A 86 -0.53 6.34 10.95
N ASP A 87 -0.11 5.17 10.48
CA ASP A 87 -0.68 4.53 9.31
C ASP A 87 -2.10 4.02 9.58
N GLY A 88 -3.07 4.93 9.54
CA GLY A 88 -4.46 4.63 9.92
C GLY A 88 -5.28 3.86 8.88
N ARG A 89 -4.74 3.63 7.69
CA ARG A 89 -5.37 2.85 6.60
C ARG A 89 -4.35 2.26 5.64
N GLY A 90 -3.10 2.19 6.07
CA GLY A 90 -1.97 1.80 5.25
C GLY A 90 -1.12 0.79 6.02
N ILE A 91 -0.45 -0.09 5.31
CA ILE A 91 0.46 -1.08 5.89
C ILE A 91 1.69 -1.14 4.99
N LEU A 92 2.88 -0.97 5.58
CA LEU A 92 4.13 -1.35 4.93
C LEU A 92 4.19 -2.87 4.92
N LEU A 93 4.00 -3.49 3.75
CA LEU A 93 4.08 -4.94 3.59
C LEU A 93 5.51 -5.46 3.75
N GLY A 94 6.49 -4.68 3.27
CA GLY A 94 7.91 -4.97 3.38
C GLY A 94 8.75 -4.04 2.53
N GLU A 95 10.06 -4.17 2.68
CA GLU A 95 11.07 -3.35 2.00
C GLU A 95 11.78 -4.21 0.95
N GLN A 96 11.41 -4.02 -0.32
CA GLN A 96 12.01 -4.78 -1.42
C GLN A 96 13.46 -4.33 -1.65
N GLN A 97 14.40 -5.27 -1.63
CA GLN A 97 15.80 -5.04 -1.94
C GLN A 97 16.07 -5.41 -3.41
N LEU A 98 16.48 -4.44 -4.24
CA LEU A 98 16.90 -4.68 -5.61
C LEU A 98 18.36 -5.16 -5.68
N ALA A 99 18.72 -5.79 -6.81
CA ALA A 99 20.06 -6.31 -7.07
C ALA A 99 21.16 -5.25 -7.05
N ASP A 100 20.81 -3.98 -7.29
CA ASP A 100 21.73 -2.84 -7.25
C ASP A 100 21.86 -2.20 -5.85
N GLY A 101 21.26 -2.80 -4.82
CA GLY A 101 21.32 -2.30 -3.45
C GLY A 101 20.25 -1.25 -3.10
N ARG A 102 19.44 -0.78 -4.05
CA ARG A 102 18.31 0.11 -3.73
C ARG A 102 17.19 -0.63 -3.01
N ARG A 103 16.55 0.05 -2.07
CA ARG A 103 15.37 -0.44 -1.33
C ARG A 103 14.11 0.33 -1.69
N TYR A 104 13.00 -0.36 -1.79
CA TYR A 104 11.68 0.22 -2.09
C TYR A 104 10.63 -0.32 -1.13
N ASP A 105 9.91 0.59 -0.49
CA ASP A 105 8.78 0.26 0.37
C ASP A 105 7.58 -0.18 -0.46
N TRP A 106 6.97 -1.29 -0.04
CA TRP A 106 5.68 -1.73 -0.56
C TRP A 106 4.60 -1.35 0.45
N HIS A 107 4.06 -0.14 0.31
CA HIS A 107 3.00 0.35 1.18
C HIS A 107 1.62 0.10 0.55
N LEU A 108 0.82 -0.77 1.15
CA LEU A 108 -0.53 -1.09 0.70
C LEU A 108 -1.54 -0.15 1.38
N LYS A 109 -2.14 0.75 0.59
CA LYS A 109 -3.15 1.70 1.07
C LYS A 109 -4.54 1.06 0.99
N GLY A 110 -5.42 1.34 1.94
CA GLY A 110 -6.73 0.69 2.04
C GLY A 110 -6.70 -0.73 2.63
N ALA A 111 -5.53 -1.14 3.16
CA ALA A 111 -5.24 -2.48 3.65
C ALA A 111 -6.06 -2.91 4.89
N GLY A 112 -6.89 -2.03 5.46
CA GLY A 112 -7.73 -2.34 6.61
C GLY A 112 -7.42 -1.47 7.82
N LEU A 113 -8.10 -1.80 8.92
CA LEU A 113 -7.93 -1.12 10.20
C LEU A 113 -6.55 -1.42 10.80
N THR A 114 -6.03 -0.42 11.49
CA THR A 114 -4.79 -0.48 12.26
C THR A 114 -5.03 0.16 13.63
N PRO A 115 -4.12 0.00 14.61
CA PRO A 115 -4.18 0.75 15.88
C PRO A 115 -4.22 2.27 15.71
N TYR A 116 -3.85 2.77 14.52
CA TYR A 116 -3.77 4.19 14.19
C TYR A 116 -4.97 4.70 13.37
N SER A 117 -5.97 3.87 13.10
CA SER A 117 -7.14 4.24 12.29
C SER A 117 -8.01 5.33 12.90
N ARG A 118 -7.92 5.57 14.21
CA ARG A 118 -8.77 6.49 14.96
C ARG A 118 -10.24 6.16 14.68
N MET A 119 -11.00 7.12 14.13
CA MET A 119 -12.42 6.95 13.78
C MET A 119 -12.64 6.54 12.31
N GLY A 120 -11.58 6.30 11.55
CA GLY A 120 -11.66 5.84 10.16
C GLY A 120 -11.89 4.32 10.07
N ASP A 121 -12.35 3.85 8.90
CA ASP A 121 -12.63 2.44 8.62
C ASP A 121 -11.42 1.66 8.07
N GLY A 122 -10.26 2.30 7.94
CA GLY A 122 -9.07 1.68 7.38
C GLY A 122 -9.12 1.43 5.86
N ARG A 123 -10.13 1.94 5.14
CA ARG A 123 -10.34 1.67 3.71
C ARG A 123 -10.06 2.89 2.82
N ALA A 124 -9.72 2.60 1.56
CA ALA A 124 -9.67 3.57 0.49
C ALA A 124 -10.83 3.34 -0.50
N VAL A 125 -11.16 4.38 -1.27
CA VAL A 125 -12.22 4.36 -2.29
C VAL A 125 -11.64 4.62 -3.67
N LEU A 126 -12.30 4.13 -4.71
CA LEU A 126 -11.80 4.13 -6.09
C LEU A 126 -11.39 5.50 -6.61
N ARG A 127 -12.20 6.52 -6.36
CA ARG A 127 -11.87 7.88 -6.79
C ARG A 127 -10.55 8.38 -6.19
N SER A 128 -10.23 8.00 -4.95
CA SER A 128 -9.00 8.40 -4.29
C SER A 128 -7.79 7.67 -4.90
N THR A 129 -7.88 6.35 -5.07
CA THR A 129 -6.76 5.53 -5.54
C THR A 129 -6.41 5.84 -7.00
N ILE A 130 -7.42 6.08 -7.86
CA ILE A 130 -7.18 6.51 -9.25
C ILE A 130 -6.46 7.85 -9.31
N ARG A 131 -6.93 8.85 -8.55
CA ARG A 131 -6.32 10.19 -8.55
C ARG A 131 -4.88 10.16 -8.04
N GLU A 132 -4.62 9.37 -7.00
CA GLU A 132 -3.29 9.21 -6.43
C GLU A 132 -2.33 8.54 -7.41
N SER A 133 -2.76 7.47 -8.09
CA SER A 133 -1.97 6.81 -9.12
C SER A 133 -1.63 7.77 -10.28
N LEU A 134 -2.65 8.44 -10.84
CA LEU A 134 -2.45 9.37 -11.94
C LEU A 134 -1.53 10.54 -11.56
N ALA A 135 -1.72 11.13 -10.38
CA ALA A 135 -0.90 12.25 -9.92
C ALA A 135 0.55 11.82 -9.65
N SER A 136 0.74 10.67 -8.98
CA SER A 136 2.07 10.12 -8.67
C SER A 136 2.87 9.86 -9.95
N GLU A 137 2.26 9.20 -10.94
CA GLU A 137 2.95 8.87 -12.17
C GLU A 137 3.15 10.08 -13.09
N ALA A 138 2.22 11.05 -13.10
CA ALA A 138 2.41 12.31 -13.80
C ALA A 138 3.57 13.12 -13.22
N MET A 139 3.67 13.24 -11.89
CA MET A 139 4.78 13.92 -11.22
C MET A 139 6.12 13.26 -11.57
N HIS A 140 6.17 11.92 -11.56
CA HIS A 140 7.36 11.19 -11.95
C HIS A 140 7.75 11.44 -13.42
N ALA A 141 6.78 11.40 -14.34
CA ALA A 141 7.01 11.66 -15.75
C ALA A 141 7.48 13.11 -16.03
N LEU A 142 7.13 14.05 -15.16
CA LEU A 142 7.60 15.43 -15.18
C LEU A 142 9.00 15.61 -14.55
N GLY A 143 9.62 14.54 -14.04
CA GLY A 143 10.93 14.61 -13.37
C GLY A 143 10.87 15.16 -11.95
N ILE A 144 9.68 15.22 -11.33
CA ILE A 144 9.52 15.72 -9.97
C ILE A 144 9.56 14.53 -8.99
N PRO A 145 10.37 14.58 -7.91
CA PRO A 145 10.42 13.52 -6.90
C PRO A 145 9.04 13.26 -6.29
N THR A 146 8.63 12.00 -6.26
CA THR A 146 7.30 11.56 -5.82
C THR A 146 7.32 10.08 -5.44
N THR A 147 6.33 9.65 -4.64
CA THR A 147 5.96 8.25 -4.52
C THR A 147 5.48 7.71 -5.87
N ARG A 148 5.50 6.38 -6.03
CA ARG A 148 5.11 5.70 -7.27
C ARG A 148 3.94 4.75 -7.01
N ALA A 149 3.07 4.58 -7.99
CA ALA A 149 1.93 3.67 -7.90
C ALA A 149 2.17 2.42 -8.73
N LEU A 150 2.08 1.23 -8.12
CA LEU A 150 2.43 -0.03 -8.75
C LEU A 150 1.22 -0.82 -9.27
N ALA A 151 0.18 -0.95 -8.46
CA ALA A 151 -1.00 -1.74 -8.76
C ALA A 151 -2.23 -1.10 -8.11
N MET A 152 -3.42 -1.45 -8.60
CA MET A 152 -4.69 -1.03 -8.03
C MET A 152 -5.71 -2.15 -8.10
N VAL A 153 -6.44 -2.33 -7.01
CA VAL A 153 -7.40 -3.42 -6.83
C VAL A 153 -8.80 -2.87 -6.57
N THR A 154 -9.76 -3.47 -7.26
CA THR A 154 -11.20 -3.33 -7.05
C THR A 154 -11.76 -4.40 -6.13
N SER A 155 -12.93 -4.16 -5.53
CA SER A 155 -13.69 -5.12 -4.70
C SER A 155 -15.19 -4.81 -4.70
N ASP A 156 -15.97 -5.69 -4.09
CA ASP A 156 -17.40 -5.50 -3.86
C ASP A 156 -17.72 -5.07 -2.41
N THR A 157 -16.71 -4.97 -1.53
CA THR A 157 -16.88 -4.48 -0.15
C THR A 157 -17.38 -3.03 -0.15
N PRO A 158 -18.51 -2.71 0.50
CA PRO A 158 -19.02 -1.35 0.59
C PRO A 158 -18.25 -0.51 1.61
N VAL A 159 -18.00 0.75 1.27
CA VAL A 159 -17.37 1.77 2.11
C VAL A 159 -18.27 3.00 2.14
N TYR A 160 -18.54 3.50 3.34
CA TYR A 160 -19.48 4.59 3.55
C TYR A 160 -18.73 5.93 3.63
N ARG A 161 -19.00 6.84 2.70
CA ARG A 161 -18.56 8.24 2.70
C ARG A 161 -19.80 9.12 2.54
N GLU A 162 -19.71 10.18 1.73
CA GLU A 162 -20.88 10.97 1.30
C GLU A 162 -21.91 10.11 0.55
N ARG A 163 -21.44 9.04 -0.10
CA ARG A 163 -22.24 7.99 -0.76
C ARG A 163 -21.59 6.64 -0.45
N VAL A 164 -22.33 5.55 -0.69
CA VAL A 164 -21.74 4.21 -0.68
C VAL A 164 -20.80 4.10 -1.88
N GLU A 165 -19.55 3.76 -1.63
CA GLU A 165 -18.51 3.55 -2.62
C GLU A 165 -17.90 2.16 -2.41
N PRO A 166 -17.37 1.51 -3.45
CA PRO A 166 -16.75 0.22 -3.30
C PRO A 166 -15.27 0.37 -2.84
N ALA A 167 -14.83 -0.46 -1.89
CA ALA A 167 -13.51 -0.40 -1.25
C ALA A 167 -12.38 -0.77 -2.22
N ARG A 168 -11.22 -0.13 -2.12
CA ARG A 168 -10.07 -0.37 -3.00
C ARG A 168 -8.77 -0.39 -2.22
N CYS A 169 -7.78 -1.09 -2.77
CA CYS A 169 -6.39 -1.05 -2.34
C CYS A 169 -5.49 -0.60 -3.49
#